data_AF-A0A1V4RCR1-F1
#
_entry.id   AF-A0A1V4RCR1-F1
#
_cell.length_a   1.000
_cell.length_b   1.000
_cell.length_c   1.000
_cell.angle_alpha   90.00
_cell.angle_beta   90.00
_cell.angle_gamma   90.00
#
_symmetry.space_group_name_H-M   'P 1'
#
loop_
_entity.id
_entity.type
_entity.pdbx_description
1 polymer ?
#
loop_
_entity_poly.entity_id
_entity_poly.type
_entity_poly.pdbx_seq_one_letter_code
_entity_poly.pdbx_strand_id
1 'polypeptide(L)'
;MEYKTQVFVYHEGDYYRTRLTHTLEVSQIARTIAKVLRLNEDLTEAVSLAHDIGHTPFGHAVEDKLDELTKKEGGFNHNLQGLRIVDYLEERYPGFKGLNLTQETREGILRHDSETIRADYYTDKKLFRYKQPTMEAQLMDIADEIAYDSHDLDDGIKSGMIERKNLEKIGIWRRTVKNIRKSYANLSCELEIYLAIRNIINMQVTDLINHTLLKTKKMMIKDYAEARNTEERLVSFSKNIEQSRKELRTFLYNSLYCHRRVLRMSDKAKRFVESLFNVYTHSPYLLPPSFDKKIKTNKENIKRTVCDFIAGMTDRFALDEYKRLFDPNEKV
;
A
#
# COMPACT_ATOMS: atom_id res chain seq x y z
N MET A 1 8.11 8.54 -1.20
CA MET A 1 8.19 7.08 -1.19
C MET A 1 9.44 6.59 -0.45
N GLU A 2 10.64 6.99 -0.88
CA GLU A 2 11.91 6.57 -0.23
C GLU A 2 11.96 6.86 1.28
N TYR A 3 11.43 7.99 1.73
CA TYR A 3 11.46 8.41 3.15
C TYR A 3 10.12 8.18 3.89
N LYS A 4 9.28 7.26 3.40
CA LYS A 4 8.05 6.84 4.08
C LYS A 4 8.15 5.36 4.44
N THR A 5 7.84 5.04 5.69
CA THR A 5 7.84 3.64 6.16
C THR A 5 6.58 2.91 5.72
N GLN A 6 6.71 1.58 5.64
CA GLN A 6 5.63 0.69 5.27
C GLN A 6 4.96 0.14 6.54
N VAL A 7 5.63 -0.76 7.27
CA VAL A 7 5.14 -1.33 8.55
C VAL A 7 6.05 -0.95 9.73
N PHE A 8 7.36 -0.98 9.55
CA PHE A 8 8.33 -0.66 10.60
C PHE A 8 8.77 0.80 10.53
N VAL A 9 8.71 1.49 11.66
CA VAL A 9 9.15 2.88 11.73
C VAL A 9 10.67 2.94 11.67
N TYR A 10 11.18 3.94 10.93
CA TYR A 10 12.58 4.21 10.60
C TYR A 10 13.59 4.12 11.77
N HIS A 11 13.12 4.16 13.01
CA HIS A 11 13.94 4.16 14.22
C HIS A 11 14.36 2.76 14.73
N GLU A 12 13.88 1.65 14.14
CA GLU A 12 14.25 0.31 14.60
C GLU A 12 15.48 -0.29 13.88
N GLY A 13 16.03 0.34 12.83
CA GLY A 13 17.25 -0.09 12.11
C GLY A 13 17.31 0.32 10.63
N ASP A 14 18.51 0.24 10.01
CA ASP A 14 18.75 0.68 8.61
C ASP A 14 18.31 -0.34 7.54
N TYR A 15 17.87 -1.53 7.95
CA TYR A 15 17.57 -2.66 7.05
C TYR A 15 16.08 -2.83 6.72
N TYR A 16 15.18 -1.97 7.21
CA TYR A 16 13.75 -2.09 6.93
C TYR A 16 13.40 -1.53 5.55
N ARG A 17 12.49 -2.22 4.87
CA ARG A 17 11.99 -1.79 3.56
C ARG A 17 11.29 -0.44 3.69
N THR A 18 11.62 0.45 2.75
CA THR A 18 10.88 1.69 2.52
C THR A 18 9.71 1.39 1.59
N ARG A 19 8.74 2.31 1.50
CA ARG A 19 7.69 2.19 0.48
C ARG A 19 8.23 2.12 -0.94
N LEU A 20 9.39 2.74 -1.21
CA LEU A 20 10.02 2.65 -2.53
C LEU A 20 10.52 1.23 -2.83
N THR A 21 11.26 0.60 -1.90
CA THR A 21 11.76 -0.77 -2.11
C THR A 21 10.62 -1.77 -2.25
N HIS A 22 9.56 -1.60 -1.46
CA HIS A 22 8.34 -2.39 -1.59
C HIS A 22 7.67 -2.21 -2.95
N THR A 23 7.46 -0.96 -3.37
CA THR A 23 6.87 -0.64 -4.68
C THR A 23 7.67 -1.26 -5.83
N LEU A 24 9.01 -1.30 -5.73
CA LEU A 24 9.85 -1.95 -6.73
C LEU A 24 9.67 -3.48 -6.75
N GLU A 25 9.57 -4.12 -5.57
CA GLU A 25 9.31 -5.56 -5.46
C GLU A 25 7.90 -5.92 -5.98
N VAL A 26 6.88 -5.13 -5.65
CA VAL A 26 5.51 -5.26 -6.17
C VAL A 26 5.51 -5.17 -7.69
N SER A 27 6.15 -4.14 -8.25
CA SER A 27 6.27 -3.97 -9.70
C SER A 27 6.95 -5.19 -10.36
N GLN A 28 8.02 -5.72 -9.77
CA GLN A 28 8.70 -6.91 -10.30
C GLN A 28 7.80 -8.16 -10.31
N ILE A 29 7.09 -8.41 -9.21
CA ILE A 29 6.14 -9.55 -9.10
C ILE A 29 5.01 -9.36 -10.12
N ALA A 30 4.36 -8.19 -10.12
CA ALA A 30 3.22 -7.88 -10.97
C ALA A 30 3.58 -8.01 -12.45
N ARG A 31 4.70 -7.41 -12.90
CA ARG A 31 5.14 -7.50 -14.31
C ARG A 31 5.48 -8.92 -14.73
N THR A 32 6.11 -9.71 -13.85
CA THR A 32 6.41 -11.12 -14.12
C THR A 32 5.13 -11.91 -14.38
N ILE A 33 4.10 -11.71 -13.56
CA ILE A 33 2.80 -12.36 -13.73
C ILE A 33 2.08 -11.83 -14.96
N ALA A 34 2.06 -10.51 -15.18
CA ALA A 34 1.42 -9.87 -16.32
C ALA A 34 1.95 -10.43 -17.65
N LYS A 35 3.27 -10.60 -17.74
CA LYS A 35 3.92 -11.19 -18.92
C LYS A 35 3.45 -12.62 -19.21
N VAL A 36 3.30 -13.45 -18.18
CA VAL A 36 2.81 -14.83 -18.34
C VAL A 36 1.32 -14.86 -18.71
N LEU A 37 0.53 -13.96 -18.12
CA LEU A 37 -0.91 -13.81 -18.41
C LEU A 37 -1.18 -13.03 -19.71
N ARG A 38 -0.15 -12.48 -20.36
CA ARG A 38 -0.24 -11.61 -21.54
C ARG A 38 -1.11 -10.35 -21.32
N LEU A 39 -1.02 -9.80 -20.12
CA LEU A 39 -1.60 -8.50 -19.77
C LEU A 39 -0.67 -7.36 -20.22
N ASN A 40 -1.14 -6.12 -20.12
CA ASN A 40 -0.32 -4.96 -20.44
C ASN A 40 0.73 -4.72 -19.33
N GLU A 41 1.99 -5.01 -19.63
CA GLU A 41 3.11 -4.83 -18.68
C GLU A 41 3.30 -3.36 -18.27
N ASP A 42 3.14 -2.42 -19.19
CA ASP A 42 3.36 -0.98 -18.93
C ASP A 42 2.26 -0.42 -18.01
N LEU A 43 1.01 -0.80 -18.24
CA LEU A 43 -0.09 -0.42 -17.36
C LEU A 43 0.07 -1.06 -15.97
N THR A 44 0.49 -2.32 -15.92
CA THR A 44 0.76 -3.02 -14.66
C THR A 44 1.86 -2.31 -13.88
N GLU A 45 2.96 -1.94 -14.54
CA GLU A 45 4.07 -1.20 -13.92
C GLU A 45 3.64 0.19 -13.48
N ALA A 46 2.94 0.95 -14.33
CA ALA A 46 2.48 2.30 -14.00
C ALA A 46 1.58 2.31 -12.77
N VAL A 47 0.63 1.37 -12.68
CA VAL A 47 -0.25 1.23 -11.51
C VAL A 47 0.55 0.77 -10.29
N SER A 48 1.48 -0.17 -10.46
CA SER A 48 2.36 -0.63 -9.37
C SER A 48 3.24 0.48 -8.82
N LEU A 49 3.76 1.38 -9.65
CA LEU A 49 4.58 2.51 -9.18
C LEU A 49 3.74 3.59 -8.49
N ALA A 50 2.45 3.66 -8.79
CA ALA A 50 1.56 4.71 -8.34
C ALA A 50 0.64 4.33 -7.17
N HIS A 51 0.43 3.04 -6.88
CA HIS A 51 -0.56 2.60 -5.88
C HIS A 51 -0.35 3.24 -4.50
N ASP A 52 0.91 3.34 -4.08
CA ASP A 52 1.24 3.74 -2.72
C ASP A 52 1.48 5.25 -2.52
N ILE A 53 1.41 6.05 -3.59
CA ILE A 53 1.83 7.47 -3.54
C ILE A 53 0.96 8.33 -2.60
N GLY A 54 -0.28 7.90 -2.37
CA GLY A 54 -1.24 8.58 -1.52
C GLY A 54 -1.12 8.28 -0.03
N HIS A 55 -0.26 7.35 0.38
CA HIS A 55 -0.14 6.99 1.79
C HIS A 55 0.43 8.11 2.64
N THR A 56 -0.11 8.21 3.85
CA THR A 56 0.36 9.11 4.90
C THR A 56 1.71 8.68 5.48
N PRO A 57 2.46 9.61 6.11
CA PRO A 57 3.58 9.21 6.95
C PRO A 57 3.09 8.26 8.07
N PHE A 58 3.92 7.30 8.48
CA PHE A 58 3.58 6.26 9.46
C PHE A 58 2.37 5.36 9.09
N GLY A 59 2.02 5.30 7.80
CA GLY A 59 1.05 4.35 7.26
C GLY A 59 -0.38 4.51 7.80
N HIS A 60 -1.09 3.38 7.94
CA HIS A 60 -2.53 3.35 8.22
C HIS A 60 -2.94 4.02 9.54
N ALA A 61 -2.04 4.07 10.54
CA ALA A 61 -2.36 4.73 11.80
C ALA A 61 -2.69 6.22 11.59
N VAL A 62 -1.98 6.89 10.69
CA VAL A 62 -2.22 8.29 10.36
C VAL A 62 -3.41 8.44 9.41
N GLU A 63 -3.57 7.51 8.47
CA GLU A 63 -4.75 7.45 7.61
C GLU A 63 -6.05 7.42 8.41
N ASP A 64 -6.16 6.49 9.38
CA ASP A 64 -7.32 6.38 10.29
C ASP A 64 -7.61 7.71 10.98
N LYS A 65 -6.56 8.38 11.47
CA LYS A 65 -6.72 9.59 12.27
C LYS A 65 -7.09 10.79 11.40
N LEU A 66 -6.53 10.90 10.20
CA LEU A 66 -6.94 11.92 9.23
C LEU A 66 -8.38 11.70 8.75
N ASP A 67 -8.80 10.44 8.57
CA ASP A 67 -10.19 10.12 8.22
C ASP A 67 -11.15 10.55 9.34
N GLU A 68 -10.83 10.23 10.59
CA GLU A 68 -11.59 10.68 11.76
C GLU A 68 -11.71 12.21 11.82
N LEU A 69 -10.59 12.92 11.67
CA LEU A 69 -10.52 14.38 11.77
C LEU A 69 -11.22 15.11 10.63
N THR A 70 -11.37 14.45 9.47
CA THR A 70 -11.98 15.03 8.26
C THR A 70 -13.27 14.36 7.83
N LYS A 71 -13.87 13.54 8.70
CA LYS A 71 -15.09 12.78 8.40
C LYS A 71 -16.25 13.65 7.91
N LYS A 72 -16.37 14.89 8.41
CA LYS A 72 -17.42 15.84 7.98
C LYS A 72 -17.12 16.48 6.63
N GLU A 73 -15.87 16.40 6.18
CA GLU A 73 -15.31 16.97 4.96
C GLU A 73 -15.02 15.91 3.88
N GLY A 74 -15.62 14.72 4.02
CA GLY A 74 -15.51 13.59 3.09
C GLY A 74 -14.46 12.55 3.46
N GLY A 75 -13.80 12.67 4.62
CA GLY A 75 -12.85 11.69 5.14
C GLY A 75 -11.50 11.67 4.42
N PHE A 76 -10.70 10.66 4.71
CA PHE A 76 -9.38 10.45 4.11
C PHE A 76 -9.20 8.97 3.75
N ASN A 77 -8.64 8.72 2.57
CA ASN A 77 -8.30 7.39 2.09
C ASN A 77 -7.08 7.53 1.16
N HIS A 78 -6.08 6.66 1.32
CA HIS A 78 -4.83 6.77 0.57
C HIS A 78 -5.03 6.64 -0.95
N ASN A 79 -5.95 5.78 -1.44
CA ASN A 79 -6.21 5.64 -2.88
C ASN A 79 -6.83 6.91 -3.48
N LEU A 80 -7.77 7.52 -2.77
CA LEU A 80 -8.32 8.83 -3.14
C LEU A 80 -7.24 9.91 -3.12
N GLN A 81 -6.35 9.88 -2.13
CA GLN A 81 -5.23 10.81 -2.05
C GLN A 81 -4.25 10.60 -3.21
N GLY A 82 -3.96 9.35 -3.58
CA GLY A 82 -3.10 9.01 -4.72
C GLY A 82 -3.65 9.57 -6.02
N LEU A 83 -4.95 9.41 -6.25
CA LEU A 83 -5.60 10.00 -7.42
C LEU A 83 -5.59 11.54 -7.37
N ARG A 84 -5.84 12.14 -6.21
CA ARG A 84 -5.74 13.59 -6.00
C ARG A 84 -4.33 14.13 -6.27
N ILE A 85 -3.29 13.37 -5.95
CA ILE A 85 -1.91 13.73 -6.25
C ILE A 85 -1.71 13.86 -7.75
N VAL A 86 -2.08 12.82 -8.51
CA VAL A 86 -1.84 12.77 -9.96
C VAL A 86 -2.81 13.62 -10.77
N ASP A 87 -3.99 13.94 -10.25
CA ASP A 87 -4.98 14.77 -10.95
C ASP A 87 -4.88 16.26 -10.60
N TYR A 88 -4.34 16.61 -9.43
CA TYR A 88 -4.48 17.96 -8.90
C TYR A 88 -3.27 18.54 -8.16
N LEU A 89 -2.59 17.77 -7.32
CA LEU A 89 -1.54 18.33 -6.43
C LEU A 89 -0.19 18.48 -7.10
N GLU A 90 0.19 17.54 -7.97
CA GLU A 90 1.43 17.67 -8.74
C GLU A 90 1.28 18.77 -9.80
N GLU A 91 2.24 19.68 -9.84
CA GLU A 91 2.29 20.79 -10.82
C GLU A 91 3.63 20.68 -11.57
N ARG A 92 3.67 19.81 -12.58
CA ARG A 92 4.88 19.52 -13.39
C ARG A 92 4.80 20.02 -14.82
N TYR A 93 3.61 20.42 -15.27
CA TYR A 93 3.35 20.83 -16.64
C TYR A 93 2.64 22.19 -16.69
N PRO A 94 3.02 23.09 -17.62
CA PRO A 94 2.28 24.31 -17.83
C PRO A 94 0.93 24.00 -18.49
N GLY A 95 -0.14 24.67 -18.05
CA GLY A 95 -1.45 24.67 -18.73
C GLY A 95 -2.51 23.72 -18.15
N PHE A 96 -2.15 22.77 -17.28
CA PHE A 96 -3.10 21.93 -16.55
C PHE A 96 -2.53 21.51 -15.19
N LYS A 97 -3.40 21.02 -14.29
CA LYS A 97 -3.00 20.45 -13.00
C LYS A 97 -2.79 18.94 -13.10
N GLY A 98 -1.96 18.40 -12.21
CA GLY A 98 -1.67 16.97 -12.19
C GLY A 98 -0.71 16.54 -13.30
N LEU A 99 -0.74 15.25 -13.59
CA LEU A 99 0.16 14.55 -14.51
C LEU A 99 -0.53 14.11 -15.80
N ASN A 100 -1.85 14.34 -15.93
CA ASN A 100 -2.64 13.96 -17.11
C ASN A 100 -2.46 12.47 -17.50
N LEU A 101 -2.54 11.58 -16.51
CA LEU A 101 -2.39 10.15 -16.71
C LEU A 101 -3.57 9.56 -17.48
N THR A 102 -3.34 8.41 -18.11
CA THR A 102 -4.40 7.65 -18.79
C THR A 102 -5.51 7.23 -17.83
N GLN A 103 -6.72 7.05 -18.36
CA GLN A 103 -7.88 6.69 -17.56
C GLN A 103 -7.66 5.37 -16.80
N GLU A 104 -7.00 4.40 -17.45
CA GLU A 104 -6.70 3.08 -16.91
C GLU A 104 -5.72 3.16 -15.74
N THR A 105 -4.73 4.04 -15.82
CA THR A 105 -3.77 4.25 -14.72
C THR A 105 -4.46 4.91 -13.53
N ARG A 106 -5.25 5.96 -13.78
CA ARG A 106 -6.07 6.64 -12.76
C ARG A 106 -7.04 5.67 -12.08
N GLU A 107 -7.68 4.82 -12.87
CA GLU A 107 -8.56 3.78 -12.37
C GLU A 107 -7.81 2.75 -11.53
N GLY A 108 -6.64 2.30 -11.97
CA GLY A 108 -5.82 1.35 -11.22
C GLY A 108 -5.37 1.90 -9.88
N ILE A 109 -4.97 3.18 -9.81
CA ILE A 109 -4.63 3.85 -8.54
C ILE A 109 -5.85 3.86 -7.61
N LEU A 110 -7.04 4.12 -8.14
CA LEU A 110 -8.24 4.24 -7.33
C LEU A 110 -8.78 2.87 -6.89
N ARG A 111 -9.04 1.97 -7.84
CA ARG A 111 -9.96 0.83 -7.67
C ARG A 111 -9.25 -0.53 -7.53
N HIS A 112 -7.94 -0.57 -7.33
CA HIS A 112 -7.22 -1.83 -7.19
C HIS A 112 -7.69 -2.62 -5.96
N ASP A 113 -7.91 -1.96 -4.83
CA ASP A 113 -8.63 -2.50 -3.67
C ASP A 113 -10.14 -2.26 -3.83
N SER A 114 -10.90 -3.35 -3.92
CA SER A 114 -12.34 -3.32 -4.20
C SER A 114 -13.21 -3.00 -2.99
N GLU A 115 -12.68 -3.07 -1.76
CA GLU A 115 -13.51 -2.96 -0.54
C GLU A 115 -13.68 -1.52 -0.04
N THR A 116 -12.78 -0.60 -0.41
CA THR A 116 -12.66 0.70 0.25
C THR A 116 -13.44 1.85 -0.40
N ILE A 117 -13.83 1.75 -1.68
CA ILE A 117 -14.27 2.93 -2.44
C ILE A 117 -15.75 2.90 -2.78
N ARG A 118 -16.52 3.72 -2.05
CA ARG A 118 -17.92 4.01 -2.38
C ARG A 118 -17.95 4.94 -3.60
N ALA A 119 -18.50 4.43 -4.72
CA ALA A 119 -18.65 5.16 -5.98
C ALA A 119 -19.34 6.53 -5.81
N ASP A 120 -20.15 6.70 -4.76
CA ASP A 120 -20.92 7.90 -4.45
C ASP A 120 -20.06 9.15 -4.16
N TYR A 121 -18.78 8.99 -3.81
CA TYR A 121 -17.89 10.10 -3.47
C TYR A 121 -17.09 10.63 -4.67
N TYR A 122 -17.17 9.99 -5.85
CA TYR A 122 -16.32 10.36 -6.98
C TYR A 122 -17.08 11.10 -8.09
N THR A 123 -16.51 12.22 -8.51
CA THR A 123 -17.09 13.09 -9.55
C THR A 123 -16.90 12.55 -10.97
N ASP A 124 -15.78 11.87 -11.25
CA ASP A 124 -15.51 11.30 -12.58
C ASP A 124 -16.05 9.87 -12.68
N LYS A 125 -17.34 9.77 -13.01
CA LYS A 125 -18.05 8.49 -13.18
C LYS A 125 -17.44 7.58 -14.25
N LYS A 126 -16.55 8.09 -15.11
CA LYS A 126 -15.87 7.28 -16.13
C LYS A 126 -14.96 6.22 -15.52
N LEU A 127 -14.39 6.46 -14.34
CA LEU A 127 -13.57 5.45 -13.63
C LEU A 127 -14.39 4.25 -13.14
N PHE A 128 -15.71 4.37 -13.11
CA PHE A 128 -16.65 3.31 -12.73
C PHE A 128 -17.47 2.81 -13.92
N ARG A 129 -17.01 3.05 -15.16
CA ARG A 129 -17.68 2.60 -16.39
C ARG A 129 -17.91 1.09 -16.41
N TYR A 130 -17.01 0.33 -15.80
CA TYR A 130 -17.06 -1.12 -15.74
C TYR A 130 -17.18 -1.63 -14.30
N LYS A 131 -17.81 -2.79 -14.13
CA LYS A 131 -18.02 -3.42 -12.83
C LYS A 131 -16.71 -3.72 -12.11
N GLN A 132 -15.73 -4.26 -12.83
CA GLN A 132 -14.40 -4.55 -12.32
C GLN A 132 -13.36 -3.55 -12.82
N PRO A 133 -12.30 -3.29 -12.03
CA PRO A 133 -11.09 -2.63 -12.52
C PRO A 133 -10.38 -3.52 -13.56
N THR A 134 -9.38 -2.97 -14.24
CA THR A 134 -8.54 -3.73 -15.18
C THR A 134 -7.93 -4.97 -14.53
N MET A 135 -7.64 -6.01 -15.32
CA MET A 135 -6.94 -7.18 -14.79
C MET A 135 -5.54 -6.79 -14.28
N GLU A 136 -4.91 -5.78 -14.88
CA GLU A 136 -3.64 -5.19 -14.43
C GLU A 136 -3.75 -4.58 -13.03
N ALA A 137 -4.82 -3.82 -12.75
CA ALA A 137 -5.07 -3.28 -11.42
C ALA A 137 -5.41 -4.39 -10.42
N GLN A 138 -6.18 -5.40 -10.84
CA GLN A 138 -6.48 -6.56 -9.99
C GLN A 138 -5.22 -7.35 -9.63
N LEU A 139 -4.32 -7.48 -10.61
CA LEU A 139 -3.03 -8.15 -10.45
C LEU A 139 -2.10 -7.34 -9.56
N MET A 140 -2.05 -6.02 -9.72
CA MET A 140 -1.24 -5.16 -8.87
C MET A 140 -1.63 -5.31 -7.40
N ASP A 141 -2.94 -5.24 -7.09
CA ASP A 141 -3.47 -5.47 -5.74
C ASP A 141 -2.99 -6.82 -5.16
N ILE A 142 -3.11 -7.91 -5.92
CA ILE A 142 -2.65 -9.22 -5.45
C ILE A 142 -1.11 -9.30 -5.34
N ALA A 143 -0.38 -8.64 -6.24
CA ALA A 143 1.09 -8.60 -6.16
C ALA A 143 1.57 -7.83 -4.93
N ASP A 144 0.88 -6.74 -4.60
CA ASP A 144 1.05 -5.98 -3.37
C ASP A 144 0.83 -6.88 -2.15
N GLU A 145 -0.27 -7.60 -2.14
CA GLU A 145 -0.56 -8.56 -1.09
C GLU A 145 0.49 -9.67 -0.93
N ILE A 146 1.03 -10.22 -2.03
CA ILE A 146 2.09 -11.25 -2.00
C ILE A 146 3.37 -10.67 -1.38
N ALA A 147 3.73 -9.44 -1.76
CA ALA A 147 4.90 -8.74 -1.24
C ALA A 147 4.73 -8.47 0.26
N TYR A 148 3.58 -7.95 0.69
CA TYR A 148 3.26 -7.74 2.11
C TYR A 148 3.37 -9.03 2.93
N ASP A 149 2.68 -10.10 2.52
CA ASP A 149 2.68 -11.39 3.24
C ASP A 149 4.11 -11.93 3.46
N SER A 150 5.01 -11.66 2.52
CA SER A 150 6.38 -12.19 2.50
C SER A 150 7.37 -11.31 3.26
N HIS A 151 7.28 -10.00 3.09
CA HIS A 151 8.21 -9.04 3.69
C HIS A 151 7.90 -8.81 5.16
N ASP A 152 6.62 -8.75 5.55
CA ASP A 152 6.26 -8.62 6.96
C ASP A 152 6.69 -9.84 7.77
N LEU A 153 6.67 -11.02 7.13
CA LEU A 153 7.25 -12.22 7.72
C LEU A 153 8.77 -12.11 7.88
N ASP A 154 9.48 -11.67 6.83
CA ASP A 154 10.93 -11.46 6.85
C ASP A 154 11.36 -10.45 7.94
N ASP A 155 10.76 -9.27 7.93
CA ASP A 155 11.07 -8.16 8.81
C ASP A 155 10.62 -8.46 10.25
N GLY A 156 9.50 -9.15 10.44
CA GLY A 156 9.06 -9.65 11.74
C GLY A 156 10.05 -10.64 12.36
N ILE A 157 10.68 -11.51 11.56
CA ILE A 157 11.73 -12.42 12.02
C ILE A 157 13.00 -11.64 12.34
N LYS A 158 13.46 -10.77 11.44
CA LYS A 158 14.70 -9.98 11.60
C LYS A 158 14.66 -9.03 12.80
N SER A 159 13.51 -8.38 13.05
CA SER A 159 13.29 -7.49 14.21
C SER A 159 13.18 -8.23 15.55
N GLY A 160 13.12 -9.56 15.52
CA GLY A 160 12.91 -10.42 16.68
C GLY A 160 11.51 -10.33 17.26
N MET A 161 10.53 -9.72 16.56
CA MET A 161 9.13 -9.72 16.98
C MET A 161 8.48 -11.10 16.76
N ILE A 162 8.92 -11.81 15.73
CA ILE A 162 8.47 -13.17 15.42
C ILE A 162 9.58 -14.15 15.78
N GLU A 163 9.36 -14.90 16.87
CA GLU A 163 10.27 -15.99 17.22
C GLU A 163 10.17 -17.15 16.23
N ARG A 164 11.32 -17.69 15.80
CA ARG A 164 11.40 -18.79 14.82
C ARG A 164 10.55 -20.00 15.19
N LYS A 165 10.48 -20.36 16.48
CA LYS A 165 9.68 -21.49 16.96
C LYS A 165 8.18 -21.34 16.64
N ASN A 166 7.70 -20.10 16.51
CA ASN A 166 6.31 -19.80 16.18
C ASN A 166 6.01 -19.98 14.69
N LEU A 167 7.02 -19.96 13.81
CA LEU A 167 6.83 -20.17 12.36
C LEU A 167 6.34 -21.58 12.03
N GLU A 168 6.69 -22.56 12.86
CA GLU A 168 6.18 -23.94 12.76
C GLU A 168 4.66 -24.04 12.97
N LYS A 169 4.02 -22.97 13.48
CA LYS A 169 2.55 -22.90 13.58
C LYS A 169 1.89 -22.70 12.21
N ILE A 170 2.62 -22.17 11.23
CA ILE A 170 2.10 -21.80 9.92
C ILE A 170 2.22 -23.00 8.96
N GLY A 171 1.10 -23.49 8.43
CA GLY A 171 1.04 -24.63 7.53
C GLY A 171 1.89 -24.46 6.26
N ILE A 172 1.82 -23.29 5.64
CA ILE A 172 2.57 -22.95 4.43
C ILE A 172 4.09 -22.98 4.69
N TRP A 173 4.53 -22.49 5.85
CA TRP A 173 5.93 -22.48 6.27
C TRP A 173 6.45 -23.89 6.47
N ARG A 174 5.75 -24.71 7.28
CA ARG A 174 6.14 -26.11 7.54
C ARG A 174 6.33 -26.92 6.28
N ARG A 175 5.38 -26.80 5.33
CA ARG A 175 5.44 -27.53 4.06
C ARG A 175 6.68 -27.12 3.26
N THR A 176 6.96 -25.82 3.23
CA THR A 176 8.09 -25.25 2.50
C THR A 176 9.42 -25.66 3.10
N VAL A 177 9.60 -25.48 4.42
CA VAL A 177 10.83 -25.87 5.12
C VAL A 177 11.08 -27.37 5.04
N LYS A 178 10.04 -28.21 5.13
CA LYS A 178 10.16 -29.66 4.94
C LYS A 178 10.70 -30.02 3.55
N ASN A 179 10.27 -29.33 2.50
CA ASN A 179 10.76 -29.57 1.14
C ASN A 179 12.20 -29.07 0.94
N ILE A 180 12.53 -27.92 1.54
CA ILE A 180 13.89 -27.37 1.51
C ILE A 180 14.87 -28.33 2.19
N ARG A 181 14.57 -28.81 3.41
CA ARG A 181 15.42 -29.74 4.17
C ARG A 181 15.59 -31.11 3.51
N LYS A 182 14.67 -31.51 2.61
CA LYS A 182 14.84 -32.71 1.77
C LYS A 182 15.85 -32.50 0.64
N SER A 183 15.93 -31.27 0.12
CA SER A 183 16.73 -30.93 -1.06
C SER A 183 18.13 -30.44 -0.70
N TYR A 184 18.29 -29.88 0.50
CA TYR A 184 19.53 -29.29 0.97
C TYR A 184 19.84 -29.78 2.40
N ALA A 185 21.03 -30.36 2.59
CA ALA A 185 21.55 -30.72 3.91
C ALA A 185 22.37 -29.55 4.49
N ASN A 186 22.42 -29.45 5.83
CA ASN A 186 23.28 -28.52 6.58
C ASN A 186 23.12 -27.02 6.22
N LEU A 187 21.89 -26.54 6.04
CA LEU A 187 21.62 -25.12 5.82
C LEU A 187 21.82 -24.28 7.09
N SER A 188 22.37 -23.08 6.92
CA SER A 188 22.34 -22.05 7.98
C SER A 188 20.89 -21.61 8.23
N CYS A 189 20.64 -21.06 9.43
CA CYS A 189 19.32 -20.54 9.80
C CYS A 189 18.83 -19.46 8.84
N GLU A 190 19.71 -18.50 8.52
CA GLU A 190 19.40 -17.37 7.65
C GLU A 190 19.04 -17.81 6.23
N LEU A 191 19.82 -18.77 5.68
CA LEU A 191 19.57 -19.28 4.34
C LEU A 191 18.27 -20.09 4.27
N GLU A 192 17.93 -20.83 5.33
CA GLU A 192 16.64 -21.54 5.40
C GLU A 192 15.46 -20.56 5.37
N ILE A 193 15.54 -19.44 6.11
CA ILE A 193 14.50 -18.40 6.12
C ILE A 193 14.36 -17.78 4.74
N TYR A 194 15.49 -17.37 4.14
CA TYR A 194 15.49 -16.77 2.80
C TYR A 194 14.87 -17.71 1.76
N LEU A 195 15.28 -18.99 1.76
CA LEU A 195 14.72 -19.99 0.86
C LEU A 195 13.23 -20.23 1.12
N ALA A 196 12.80 -20.25 2.39
CA ALA A 196 11.40 -20.44 2.73
C ALA A 196 10.52 -19.31 2.19
N ILE A 197 10.91 -18.06 2.41
CA ILE A 197 10.18 -16.87 1.92
C ILE A 197 10.12 -16.88 0.39
N ARG A 198 11.26 -17.12 -0.28
CA ARG A 198 11.31 -17.23 -1.75
C ARG A 198 10.38 -18.32 -2.29
N ASN A 199 10.33 -19.49 -1.66
CA ASN A 199 9.46 -20.58 -2.09
C ASN A 199 7.97 -20.29 -1.82
N ILE A 200 7.66 -19.57 -0.74
CA ILE A 200 6.30 -19.10 -0.45
C ILE A 200 5.83 -18.13 -1.54
N ILE A 201 6.65 -17.14 -1.91
CA ILE A 201 6.36 -16.23 -3.04
C ILE A 201 6.13 -17.03 -4.32
N ASN A 202 7.07 -17.93 -4.66
CA ASN A 202 6.97 -18.73 -5.88
C ASN A 202 5.68 -19.57 -5.93
N MET A 203 5.27 -20.15 -4.81
CA MET A 203 4.04 -20.93 -4.73
C MET A 203 2.79 -20.07 -4.93
N GLN A 204 2.74 -18.88 -4.33
CA GLN A 204 1.64 -17.93 -4.52
C GLN A 204 1.56 -17.46 -5.97
N VAL A 205 2.68 -17.00 -6.53
CA VAL A 205 2.78 -16.55 -7.93
C VAL A 205 2.34 -17.64 -8.92
N THR A 206 2.84 -18.87 -8.72
CA THR A 206 2.52 -20.01 -9.59
C THR A 206 1.03 -20.36 -9.53
N ASP A 207 0.45 -20.39 -8.33
CA ASP A 207 -0.98 -20.67 -8.16
C ASP A 207 -1.85 -19.58 -8.77
N LEU A 208 -1.53 -18.30 -8.54
CA LEU A 208 -2.25 -17.16 -9.09
C LEU A 208 -2.32 -17.22 -10.62
N ILE A 209 -1.19 -17.48 -11.28
CA ILE A 209 -1.12 -17.63 -12.74
C ILE A 209 -2.03 -18.77 -13.19
N ASN A 210 -1.85 -19.96 -12.63
CA ASN A 210 -2.59 -21.15 -13.05
C ASN A 210 -4.09 -21.00 -12.80
N HIS A 211 -4.48 -20.49 -11.64
CA HIS A 211 -5.88 -20.31 -11.29
C HIS A 211 -6.54 -19.23 -12.14
N THR A 212 -5.87 -18.09 -12.37
CA THR A 212 -6.37 -17.02 -13.22
C THR A 212 -6.59 -17.51 -14.66
N LEU A 213 -5.64 -18.25 -15.24
CA LEU A 213 -5.80 -18.85 -16.59
C LEU A 213 -6.95 -19.84 -16.66
N LEU A 214 -7.12 -20.69 -15.64
CA LEU A 214 -8.24 -21.63 -15.57
C LEU A 214 -9.59 -20.90 -15.44
N LYS A 215 -9.64 -19.84 -14.63
CA LYS A 215 -10.85 -19.04 -14.38
C LYS A 215 -11.28 -18.29 -15.64
N THR A 216 -10.37 -17.57 -16.29
CA THR A 216 -10.66 -16.83 -17.53
C THR A 216 -11.11 -17.77 -18.65
N LYS A 217 -10.48 -18.95 -18.79
CA LYS A 217 -10.91 -19.98 -19.74
C LYS A 217 -12.31 -20.53 -19.43
N LYS A 218 -12.58 -20.85 -18.16
CA LYS A 218 -13.89 -21.36 -17.72
C LYS A 218 -15.01 -20.35 -17.95
N MET A 219 -14.73 -19.07 -17.73
CA MET A 219 -15.67 -17.96 -17.96
C MET A 219 -15.75 -17.55 -19.44
N MET A 220 -14.94 -18.15 -20.31
CA MET A 220 -14.89 -17.87 -21.75
C MET A 220 -14.67 -16.39 -22.08
N ILE A 221 -13.83 -15.71 -21.29
CA ILE A 221 -13.51 -14.28 -21.49
C ILE A 221 -12.76 -14.10 -22.81
N LYS A 222 -13.31 -13.29 -23.72
CA LYS A 222 -12.75 -13.08 -25.08
C LYS A 222 -12.03 -11.77 -25.24
N ASP A 223 -12.50 -10.73 -24.54
CA ASP A 223 -11.99 -9.38 -24.71
C ASP A 223 -11.94 -8.59 -23.40
N TYR A 224 -11.34 -7.42 -23.52
CA TYR A 224 -11.13 -6.47 -22.43
C TYR A 224 -12.44 -5.99 -21.79
N ALA A 225 -13.51 -5.79 -22.57
CA ALA A 225 -14.77 -5.31 -22.04
C ALA A 225 -15.51 -6.42 -21.27
N GLU A 226 -15.49 -7.66 -21.77
CA GLU A 226 -16.01 -8.82 -21.05
C GLU A 226 -15.27 -9.05 -19.73
N ALA A 227 -13.93 -8.98 -19.75
CA ALA A 227 -13.10 -9.17 -18.56
C ALA A 227 -13.45 -8.19 -17.43
N ARG A 228 -13.87 -6.98 -17.79
CA ARG A 228 -14.19 -5.90 -16.85
C ARG A 228 -15.67 -5.86 -16.43
N ASN A 229 -16.54 -6.63 -17.07
CA ASN A 229 -17.97 -6.68 -16.77
C ASN A 229 -18.39 -7.94 -16.00
N THR A 230 -17.43 -8.74 -15.55
CA THR A 230 -17.70 -9.89 -14.68
C THR A 230 -18.22 -9.46 -13.31
N GLU A 231 -19.01 -10.33 -12.67
CA GLU A 231 -19.48 -10.10 -11.30
C GLU A 231 -18.35 -10.25 -10.26
N GLU A 232 -17.36 -11.08 -10.58
CA GLU A 232 -16.20 -11.35 -9.71
C GLU A 232 -14.88 -10.97 -10.39
N ARG A 233 -13.86 -10.69 -9.58
CA ARG A 233 -12.48 -10.49 -10.03
C ARG A 233 -11.97 -11.74 -10.75
N LEU A 234 -11.22 -11.54 -11.84
CA LEU A 234 -10.67 -12.63 -12.64
C LEU A 234 -9.29 -13.08 -12.15
N VAL A 235 -8.50 -12.13 -11.66
CA VAL A 235 -7.20 -12.42 -11.05
C VAL A 235 -7.46 -12.83 -9.61
N SER A 236 -7.25 -14.10 -9.28
CA SER A 236 -7.52 -14.64 -7.94
C SER A 236 -6.72 -15.90 -7.67
N PHE A 237 -6.49 -16.20 -6.38
CA PHE A 237 -5.89 -17.47 -5.96
C PHE A 237 -6.87 -18.64 -6.03
N SER A 238 -6.33 -19.85 -6.04
CA SER A 238 -7.12 -21.04 -5.75
C SER A 238 -7.53 -21.06 -4.27
N LYS A 239 -8.64 -21.75 -3.97
CA LYS A 239 -9.14 -21.91 -2.59
C LYS A 239 -8.09 -22.44 -1.60
N ASN A 240 -7.16 -23.26 -2.07
CA ASN A 240 -6.12 -23.86 -1.23
C ASN A 240 -5.06 -22.83 -0.82
N ILE A 241 -4.57 -22.03 -1.77
CA ILE A 241 -3.62 -20.96 -1.48
C ILE A 241 -4.29 -19.87 -0.66
N GLU A 242 -5.53 -19.49 -0.99
CA GLU A 242 -6.28 -18.50 -0.21
C GLU A 242 -6.41 -18.89 1.27
N GLN A 243 -6.72 -20.16 1.55
CA GLN A 243 -6.76 -20.67 2.92
C GLN A 243 -5.40 -20.62 3.62
N SER A 244 -4.32 -20.94 2.89
CA SER A 244 -2.95 -20.88 3.42
C SER A 244 -2.49 -19.45 3.71
N ARG A 245 -2.89 -18.50 2.85
CA ARG A 245 -2.63 -17.07 3.03
C ARG A 245 -3.40 -16.50 4.20
N LYS A 246 -4.68 -16.86 4.36
CA LYS A 246 -5.49 -16.48 5.51
C LYS A 246 -4.85 -16.92 6.84
N GLU A 247 -4.30 -18.14 6.88
CA GLU A 247 -3.55 -18.63 8.05
C GLU A 247 -2.30 -17.77 8.32
N LEU A 248 -1.49 -17.49 7.29
CA LEU A 248 -0.30 -16.62 7.39
C LEU A 248 -0.66 -15.20 7.87
N ARG A 249 -1.66 -14.57 7.27
CA ARG A 249 -2.15 -13.23 7.64
C ARG A 249 -2.67 -13.17 9.07
N THR A 250 -3.41 -14.20 9.50
CA THR A 250 -3.87 -14.31 10.89
C THR A 250 -2.69 -14.42 11.85
N PHE A 251 -1.65 -15.16 11.46
CA PHE A 251 -0.42 -15.26 12.24
C PHE A 251 0.33 -13.92 12.33
N LEU A 252 0.53 -13.24 11.21
CA LEU A 252 1.18 -11.93 11.13
C LEU A 252 0.42 -10.89 11.95
N TYR A 253 -0.91 -10.88 11.87
CA TYR A 253 -1.73 -9.99 12.67
C TYR A 253 -1.48 -10.14 14.17
N ASN A 254 -1.55 -11.38 14.66
CA ASN A 254 -1.38 -11.65 16.09
C ASN A 254 0.07 -11.44 16.56
N SER A 255 1.05 -11.78 15.74
CA SER A 255 2.47 -11.83 16.14
C SER A 255 3.23 -10.55 15.83
N LEU A 256 2.80 -9.78 14.83
CA LEU A 256 3.48 -8.59 14.34
C LEU A 256 2.63 -7.33 14.53
N TYR A 257 1.45 -7.23 13.92
CA TYR A 257 0.68 -5.98 13.96
C TYR A 257 0.14 -5.68 15.38
N CYS A 258 -0.23 -6.70 16.14
CA CYS A 258 -0.61 -6.56 17.56
C CYS A 258 0.60 -6.49 18.52
N HIS A 259 1.83 -6.51 18.01
CA HIS A 259 3.01 -6.46 18.85
C HIS A 259 3.12 -5.10 19.57
N ARG A 260 3.50 -5.13 20.86
CA ARG A 260 3.52 -3.93 21.73
C ARG A 260 4.34 -2.77 21.15
N ARG A 261 5.44 -3.05 20.44
CA ARG A 261 6.28 -2.01 19.81
C ARG A 261 5.53 -1.30 18.68
N VAL A 262 4.89 -2.05 17.80
CA VAL A 262 4.08 -1.53 16.68
C VAL A 262 2.91 -0.72 17.22
N LEU A 263 2.11 -1.26 18.13
CA LEU A 263 0.95 -0.57 18.70
C LEU A 263 1.32 0.76 19.40
N ARG A 264 2.42 0.78 20.16
CA ARG A 264 2.92 2.01 20.81
C ARG A 264 3.31 3.07 19.79
N MET A 265 3.91 2.65 18.69
CA MET A 265 4.33 3.56 17.65
C MET A 265 3.13 4.13 16.89
N SER A 266 2.15 3.29 16.54
CA SER A 266 0.90 3.73 15.94
C SER A 266 0.15 4.74 16.82
N ASP A 267 0.08 4.50 18.14
CA ASP A 267 -0.53 5.43 19.10
C ASP A 267 0.22 6.77 19.21
N LYS A 268 1.56 6.73 19.20
CA LYS A 268 2.38 7.96 19.09
C LYS A 268 2.10 8.70 17.78
N ALA A 269 1.99 7.97 16.67
CA ALA A 269 1.76 8.56 15.36
C ALA A 269 0.44 9.31 15.28
N LYS A 270 -0.63 8.71 15.80
CA LYS A 270 -1.97 9.32 15.89
C LYS A 270 -1.94 10.64 16.67
N ARG A 271 -1.28 10.68 17.83
CA ARG A 271 -1.21 11.88 18.68
C ARG A 271 -0.49 13.06 18.03
N PHE A 272 0.69 12.82 17.44
CA PHE A 272 1.47 13.93 16.89
C PHE A 272 0.79 14.46 15.61
N VAL A 273 0.20 13.60 14.78
CA VAL A 273 -0.55 14.06 13.60
C VAL A 273 -1.77 14.87 13.97
N GLU A 274 -2.54 14.43 14.98
CA GLU A 274 -3.67 15.20 15.48
C GLU A 274 -3.24 16.60 15.96
N SER A 275 -2.10 16.67 16.63
CA SER A 275 -1.53 17.94 17.09
C SER A 275 -1.14 18.84 15.90
N LEU A 276 -0.45 18.30 14.89
CA LEU A 276 -0.10 19.02 13.66
C LEU A 276 -1.36 19.52 12.94
N PHE A 277 -2.34 18.63 12.74
CA PHE A 277 -3.60 18.95 12.08
C PHE A 277 -4.34 20.09 12.79
N ASN A 278 -4.44 20.02 14.12
CA ASN A 278 -5.09 21.06 14.91
C ASN A 278 -4.36 22.39 14.82
N VAL A 279 -3.02 22.42 14.89
CA VAL A 279 -2.25 23.66 14.79
C VAL A 279 -2.43 24.33 13.43
N TYR A 280 -2.28 23.60 12.32
CA TYR A 280 -2.42 24.20 10.98
C TYR A 280 -3.86 24.57 10.63
N THR A 281 -4.85 23.87 11.16
CA THR A 281 -6.26 24.26 10.94
C THR A 281 -6.64 25.52 11.70
N HIS A 282 -6.14 25.71 12.93
CA HIS A 282 -6.39 26.92 13.71
C HIS A 282 -5.53 28.10 13.27
N SER A 283 -4.30 27.85 12.85
CA SER A 283 -3.33 28.86 12.40
C SER A 283 -2.80 28.55 11.00
N PRO A 284 -3.60 28.75 9.92
CA PRO A 284 -3.19 28.41 8.55
C PRO A 284 -1.94 29.12 8.05
N TYR A 285 -1.59 30.27 8.61
CA TYR A 285 -0.39 31.04 8.26
C TYR A 285 0.92 30.33 8.66
N LEU A 286 0.85 29.26 9.47
CA LEU A 286 1.99 28.40 9.81
C LEU A 286 2.32 27.39 8.70
N LEU A 287 1.41 27.17 7.75
CA LEU A 287 1.71 26.32 6.59
C LEU A 287 2.83 26.95 5.74
N PRO A 288 3.60 26.14 4.99
CA PRO A 288 4.64 26.67 4.11
C PRO A 288 4.08 27.69 3.11
N PRO A 289 4.85 28.72 2.72
CA PRO A 289 4.38 29.78 1.81
C PRO A 289 3.84 29.29 0.46
N SER A 290 4.24 28.09 0.00
CA SER A 290 3.69 27.45 -1.19
C SER A 290 2.16 27.21 -1.10
N PHE A 291 1.60 27.17 0.11
CA PHE A 291 0.17 26.99 0.36
C PHE A 291 -0.60 28.32 0.44
N ASP A 292 0.06 29.48 0.50
CA ASP A 292 -0.59 30.80 0.60
C ASP A 292 -1.66 31.01 -0.47
N LYS A 293 -1.35 30.63 -1.71
CA LYS A 293 -2.29 30.80 -2.83
C LYS A 293 -3.53 29.92 -2.64
N LYS A 294 -3.38 28.71 -2.10
CA LYS A 294 -4.52 27.80 -1.81
C LYS A 294 -5.37 28.36 -0.68
N ILE A 295 -4.74 28.88 0.38
CA ILE A 295 -5.42 29.50 1.54
C ILE A 295 -6.17 30.77 1.11
N LYS A 296 -5.49 31.70 0.41
CA LYS A 296 -6.05 33.00 0.00
C LYS A 296 -7.19 32.89 -1.01
N THR A 297 -7.14 31.90 -1.90
CA THR A 297 -8.20 31.72 -2.92
C THR A 297 -9.49 31.14 -2.33
N ASN A 298 -9.46 30.60 -1.11
CA ASN A 298 -10.60 30.02 -0.38
C ASN A 298 -11.41 28.99 -1.20
N LYS A 299 -10.79 28.43 -2.25
CA LYS A 299 -11.42 27.46 -3.16
C LYS A 299 -11.52 26.07 -2.56
N GLU A 300 -10.69 25.76 -1.57
CA GLU A 300 -10.64 24.46 -0.90
C GLU A 300 -10.80 24.64 0.61
N ASN A 301 -11.48 23.68 1.23
CA ASN A 301 -11.60 23.61 2.68
C ASN A 301 -10.19 23.54 3.31
N ILE A 302 -9.92 24.40 4.30
CA ILE A 302 -8.62 24.44 4.99
C ILE A 302 -8.22 23.07 5.54
N LYS A 303 -9.17 22.29 6.08
CA LYS A 303 -8.91 20.94 6.58
C LYS A 303 -8.40 20.01 5.49
N ARG A 304 -8.94 20.11 4.26
CA ARG A 304 -8.44 19.33 3.11
C ARG A 304 -7.03 19.75 2.73
N THR A 305 -6.75 21.05 2.74
CA THR A 305 -5.40 21.58 2.47
C THR A 305 -4.39 21.09 3.50
N VAL A 306 -4.77 21.09 4.77
CA VAL A 306 -3.94 20.54 5.86
C VAL A 306 -3.75 19.02 5.72
N CYS A 307 -4.79 18.28 5.35
CA CYS A 307 -4.65 16.84 5.02
C CYS A 307 -3.68 16.61 3.87
N ASP A 308 -3.77 17.37 2.77
CA ASP A 308 -2.86 17.25 1.64
C ASP A 308 -1.41 17.50 2.07
N PHE A 309 -1.20 18.51 2.93
CA PHE A 309 0.12 18.82 3.47
C PHE A 309 0.66 17.69 4.34
N ILE A 310 -0.10 17.21 5.33
CA ILE A 310 0.30 16.14 6.24
C ILE A 310 0.54 14.84 5.49
N ALA A 311 -0.37 14.43 4.59
CA ALA A 311 -0.22 13.23 3.79
C ALA A 311 1.00 13.30 2.84
N GLY A 312 1.37 14.51 2.41
CA GLY A 312 2.56 14.75 1.58
C GLY A 312 3.89 14.62 2.33
N MET A 313 3.90 14.66 3.66
CA MET A 313 5.13 14.61 4.46
C MET A 313 5.81 13.25 4.40
N THR A 314 7.13 13.25 4.54
CA THR A 314 7.90 12.05 4.90
C THR A 314 7.83 11.81 6.41
N ASP A 315 8.14 10.61 6.87
CA ASP A 315 8.06 10.29 8.31
C ASP A 315 9.01 11.19 9.12
N ARG A 316 10.23 11.38 8.60
CA ARG A 316 11.23 12.25 9.21
C ARG A 316 10.78 13.71 9.22
N PHE A 317 10.26 14.20 8.09
CA PHE A 317 9.78 15.58 8.01
C PHE A 317 8.62 15.82 8.98
N ALA A 318 7.68 14.89 9.11
CA ALA A 318 6.57 15.02 10.05
C ALA A 318 7.03 15.11 11.52
N LEU A 319 8.10 14.38 11.89
CA LEU A 319 8.69 14.47 13.23
C LEU A 319 9.45 15.79 13.46
N ASP A 320 10.23 16.22 12.46
CA ASP A 320 10.97 17.48 12.54
C ASP A 320 9.99 18.66 12.61
N GLU A 321 8.90 18.62 11.84
CA GLU A 321 7.85 19.62 11.86
C GLU A 321 7.10 19.66 13.20
N TYR A 322 6.85 18.49 13.80
CA TYR A 322 6.31 18.41 15.15
C TYR A 322 7.26 19.05 16.18
N LYS A 323 8.58 18.83 16.08
CA LYS A 323 9.54 19.50 16.97
C LYS A 323 9.52 21.01 16.80
N ARG A 324 9.56 21.53 15.57
CA ARG A 324 9.55 22.97 15.29
C ARG A 324 8.35 23.69 15.88
N LEU A 325 7.17 23.05 15.86
CA LEU A 325 5.94 23.66 16.32
C LEU A 325 5.73 23.56 17.84
N PHE A 326 6.31 22.55 18.49
CA PHE A 326 5.98 22.23 19.89
C PHE A 326 7.18 22.26 20.85
N ASP A 327 8.43 22.18 20.37
CA ASP A 327 9.63 22.32 21.19
C ASP A 327 10.14 23.77 21.14
N PRO A 328 10.08 24.52 22.26
CA PRO A 328 10.50 25.92 22.30
C PRO A 328 12.02 26.11 22.07
N ASN A 329 12.81 25.05 22.14
CA ASN A 329 14.25 25.10 21.90
C ASN A 329 14.64 24.77 20.45
N GLU A 330 13.69 24.28 19.65
CA GLU A 330 13.91 24.00 18.24
C GLU A 330 13.85 25.31 17.42
N LYS A 331 14.73 25.44 16.43
CA LYS A 331 14.73 26.63 15.56
C LYS A 331 13.62 26.52 14.52
N VAL A 332 12.84 27.59 14.37
CA VAL A 332 11.80 27.76 13.33
C VAL A 332 12.42 28.13 12.00
#